data_AF-A0A534RHA4-F1
#
_entry.id   AF-A0A534RHA4-F1
#
_cell.length_a   1.000
_cell.length_b   1.000
_cell.length_c   1.000
_cell.angle_alpha   90.00
_cell.angle_beta   90.00
_cell.angle_gamma   90.00
#
_symmetry.space_group_name_H-M   'P 1'
#
loop_
_entity.id
_entity.type
_entity.pdbx_description
1 polymer ?
#
loop_
_entity_poly.entity_id
_entity_poly.type
_entity_poly.pdbx_seq_one_letter_code
_entity_poly.pdbx_strand_id
1 'polypeptide(L)'
;MGRTKLALGVLVSVLLVCFSLPTIRAFAKYHMSMSDMITMAKTSAEHEKLAAAYEQEAKAARAKSEEHKAMADAYRKAGGALIEKLHFDQHCDTLAKSYAAMADEFEALAKAEREAAKEMKK
;
A
#
# COMPACT_ATOMS: atom_id res chain seq x y z
N MET A 1 7.26 22.89 -63.00
CA MET A 1 7.94 21.88 -62.16
C MET A 1 7.72 22.21 -60.69
N GLY A 2 6.63 21.75 -60.06
CA GLY A 2 6.29 22.22 -58.70
C GLY A 2 5.33 21.33 -57.91
N ARG A 3 5.19 20.05 -58.28
CA ARG A 3 4.27 19.12 -57.59
C ARG A 3 4.94 17.86 -57.06
N THR A 4 6.19 17.59 -57.45
CA THR A 4 6.93 16.38 -57.05
C THR A 4 7.66 16.52 -55.72
N LYS A 5 7.93 17.74 -55.24
CA LYS A 5 8.63 17.96 -53.95
C LYS A 5 7.73 17.87 -52.72
N LEU A 6 6.40 17.90 -52.88
CA LEU A 6 5.46 17.83 -51.76
C LEU A 6 5.11 16.39 -51.34
N ALA A 7 5.30 15.41 -52.22
CA ALA A 7 5.00 14.01 -51.91
C ALA A 7 6.10 13.31 -51.07
N LEU A 8 7.34 13.82 -51.12
CA LEU A 8 8.47 13.19 -50.42
C LEU A 8 8.61 13.65 -48.95
N GLY A 9 8.09 14.83 -48.61
CA GLY A 9 8.11 15.35 -47.23
C GLY A 9 7.04 14.76 -46.32
N VAL A 10 5.92 14.28 -46.90
CA VAL A 10 4.81 13.71 -46.13
C VAL A 10 5.08 12.25 -45.76
N LEU A 11 5.78 11.48 -46.61
CA LEU A 11 6.08 10.07 -46.35
C LEU A 11 7.17 9.84 -45.28
N VAL A 12 8.11 10.78 -45.11
CA VAL A 12 9.16 10.67 -44.06
C VAL A 12 8.65 11.14 -42.70
N SER A 13 7.59 11.94 -42.65
CA SER A 13 7.03 12.46 -41.39
C SER A 13 6.13 11.45 -40.66
N VAL A 14 5.63 10.41 -41.34
CA VAL A 14 4.78 9.38 -40.73
C VAL A 14 5.60 8.21 -40.13
N LEU A 15 6.83 7.99 -40.60
CA LEU A 15 7.72 6.93 -40.09
C LEU A 15 8.48 7.31 -38.81
N LEU A 16 8.55 8.60 -38.47
CA LEU A 16 9.25 9.11 -37.28
C LEU A 16 8.36 9.26 -36.03
N VAL A 17 7.06 8.95 -36.12
CA VAL A 17 6.12 9.00 -34.99
C VAL A 17 6.08 7.68 -34.19
N CYS A 18 6.68 6.61 -34.70
CA CYS A 18 6.64 5.29 -34.06
C CYS A 18 7.72 5.04 -33.00
N PHE A 19 8.69 5.95 -32.80
CA PHE A 19 9.84 5.71 -31.89
C PHE A 19 9.82 6.52 -30.59
N SER A 20 8.75 7.29 -30.34
CA SER A 20 8.59 8.08 -29.12
C SER A 20 7.37 7.65 -28.30
N LEU A 21 6.97 6.37 -28.39
CA LEU A 21 6.13 5.80 -27.35
C LEU A 21 7.04 5.53 -26.16
N PRO A 22 6.91 6.24 -25.02
CA PRO A 22 7.53 5.76 -23.80
C PRO A 22 7.04 4.33 -23.65
N THR A 23 7.98 3.39 -23.54
CA THR A 23 7.65 2.05 -23.13
C THR A 23 6.95 2.21 -21.79
N ILE A 24 5.61 2.16 -21.80
CA ILE A 24 4.81 1.98 -20.61
C ILE A 24 5.14 0.55 -20.21
N ARG A 25 6.30 0.39 -19.57
CA ARG A 25 6.53 -0.70 -18.64
C ARG A 25 5.65 -0.35 -17.44
N ALA A 26 4.34 -0.51 -17.62
CA ALA A 26 3.49 -0.98 -16.56
C ALA A 26 4.02 -2.38 -16.24
N PHE A 27 5.14 -2.44 -15.52
CA PHE A 27 5.33 -3.52 -14.58
C PHE A 27 4.13 -3.38 -13.66
N ALA A 28 3.05 -4.07 -13.98
CA ALA A 28 2.11 -4.49 -12.97
C ALA A 28 2.99 -5.19 -11.93
N LYS A 29 3.38 -4.47 -10.88
CA LYS A 29 4.03 -5.05 -9.72
C LYS A 29 3.07 -6.15 -9.32
N TYR A 30 3.47 -7.40 -9.52
CA TYR A 30 2.68 -8.53 -9.10
C TYR A 30 2.56 -8.43 -7.58
N HIS A 31 1.44 -7.88 -7.11
CA HIS A 31 1.18 -7.69 -5.70
C HIS A 31 0.66 -9.02 -5.19
N MET A 32 1.57 -9.83 -4.65
CA MET A 32 1.20 -11.06 -3.96
C MET A 32 0.29 -10.71 -2.78
N SER A 33 -0.79 -11.46 -2.60
CA SER A 33 -1.59 -11.30 -1.38
C SER A 33 -0.82 -11.79 -0.16
N MET A 34 -1.21 -11.34 1.04
CA MET A 34 -0.61 -11.83 2.28
C MET A 34 -0.75 -13.35 2.40
N SER A 35 -1.91 -13.89 2.02
CA SER A 35 -2.18 -15.33 2.00
C SER A 35 -1.24 -16.10 1.07
N ASP A 36 -0.92 -15.54 -0.10
CA ASP A 36 0.05 -16.14 -1.02
C ASP A 36 1.46 -16.10 -0.42
N MET A 37 1.85 -14.99 0.19
CA MET A 37 3.15 -14.86 0.86
C MET A 37 3.31 -15.88 1.99
N ILE A 38 2.27 -16.09 2.81
CA ILE A 38 2.25 -17.14 3.85
C ILE A 38 2.46 -18.53 3.24
N THR A 39 1.72 -18.85 2.17
CA THR A 39 1.81 -20.17 1.50
C THR A 39 3.18 -20.40 0.86
N MET A 40 3.82 -19.33 0.42
CA MET A 40 5.12 -19.37 -0.25
C MET A 40 6.32 -19.19 0.68
N ALA A 41 6.13 -18.85 1.96
CA ALA A 41 7.22 -18.68 2.91
C ALA A 41 7.86 -20.04 3.28
N LYS A 42 8.74 -20.54 2.42
CA LYS A 42 9.40 -21.87 2.56
C LYS A 42 10.91 -21.76 2.73
N THR A 43 11.46 -20.57 2.50
CA THR A 43 12.88 -20.27 2.63
C THR A 43 13.08 -19.10 3.56
N SER A 44 14.29 -18.99 4.12
CA SER A 44 14.66 -17.86 4.99
C SER A 44 14.39 -16.49 4.33
N ALA A 45 14.68 -16.36 3.03
CA ALA A 45 14.45 -15.12 2.30
C ALA A 45 12.96 -14.79 2.13
N GLU A 46 12.11 -15.80 1.95
CA GLU A 46 10.66 -15.59 1.83
C GLU A 46 10.03 -15.24 3.18
N HIS A 47 10.48 -15.84 4.28
CA HIS A 47 10.09 -15.43 5.63
C HIS A 47 10.50 -13.98 5.94
N GLU A 48 11.70 -13.54 5.56
CA GLU A 48 12.10 -12.12 5.71
C GLU A 48 11.21 -11.18 4.88
N LYS A 49 10.82 -11.61 3.68
CA LYS A 49 9.90 -10.83 2.82
C LYS A 49 8.51 -10.72 3.45
N LEU A 50 7.99 -11.80 4.01
CA LEU A 50 6.72 -11.83 4.72
C LEU A 50 6.76 -10.97 6.00
N ALA A 51 7.86 -11.03 6.76
CA ALA A 51 8.08 -10.16 7.90
C ALA A 51 8.00 -8.67 7.52
N ALA A 52 8.69 -8.28 6.44
CA ALA A 52 8.65 -6.90 5.94
C ALA A 52 7.25 -6.48 5.47
N ALA A 53 6.43 -7.40 4.97
CA ALA A 53 5.05 -7.13 4.62
C ALA A 53 4.19 -6.87 5.87
N TYR A 54 4.31 -7.69 6.92
CA TYR A 54 3.64 -7.43 8.19
C TYR A 54 4.07 -6.12 8.86
N GLU A 55 5.34 -5.71 8.75
CA GLU A 55 5.76 -4.39 9.23
C GLU A 55 5.10 -3.22 8.49
N GLN A 56 4.80 -3.39 7.20
CA GLN A 56 4.08 -2.38 6.45
C GLN A 56 2.62 -2.29 6.92
N GLU A 57 1.97 -3.44 7.16
CA GLU A 57 0.62 -3.50 7.74
C GLU A 57 0.58 -2.89 9.15
N ALA A 58 1.58 -3.15 9.98
CA ALA A 58 1.71 -2.53 11.30
C ALA A 58 1.78 -1.01 11.22
N LYS A 59 2.62 -0.46 10.32
CA LYS A 59 2.73 0.99 10.11
C LYS A 59 1.42 1.59 9.60
N ALA A 60 0.75 0.92 8.67
CA ALA A 60 -0.54 1.36 8.15
C ALA A 60 -1.63 1.36 9.25
N ALA A 61 -1.67 0.32 10.08
CA ALA A 61 -2.58 0.23 11.21
C ALA A 61 -2.29 1.32 12.26
N ARG A 62 -1.02 1.58 12.60
CA ARG A 62 -0.66 2.73 13.46
C ARG A 62 -1.14 4.06 12.88
N ALA A 63 -0.92 4.29 11.59
CA ALA A 63 -1.39 5.51 10.95
C ALA A 63 -2.92 5.66 11.03
N LYS A 64 -3.67 4.56 10.85
CA LYS A 64 -5.13 4.54 11.04
C LYS A 64 -5.55 4.78 12.48
N SER A 65 -4.80 4.26 13.45
CA SER A 65 -5.04 4.56 14.86
C SER A 65 -4.96 6.06 15.13
N GLU A 66 -3.89 6.72 14.67
CA GLU A 66 -3.70 8.17 14.84
C GLU A 66 -4.74 9.00 14.09
N GLU A 67 -5.12 8.59 12.87
CA GLU A 67 -6.20 9.21 12.11
C GLU A 67 -7.51 9.21 12.91
N HIS A 68 -7.88 8.07 13.49
CA HIS A 68 -9.10 7.95 14.29
C HIS A 68 -9.03 8.72 15.62
N LYS A 69 -7.85 8.85 16.24
CA LYS A 69 -7.68 9.75 17.40
C LYS A 69 -7.98 11.20 17.02
N ALA A 70 -7.44 11.66 15.89
CA ALA A 70 -7.70 13.01 15.39
C ALA A 70 -9.18 13.23 15.04
N MET A 71 -9.85 12.23 14.48
CA MET A 71 -11.30 12.27 14.23
C MET A 71 -12.11 12.36 15.51
N ALA A 72 -11.75 11.58 16.55
CA ALA A 72 -12.41 11.63 17.85
C ALA A 72 -12.30 13.04 18.46
N ASP A 73 -11.11 13.66 18.40
CA ASP A 73 -10.91 15.05 18.82
C ASP A 73 -11.72 16.05 18.01
N ALA A 74 -11.85 15.84 16.70
CA ALA A 74 -12.66 16.69 15.85
C ALA A 74 -14.15 16.63 16.24
N TYR A 75 -14.69 15.44 16.51
CA TYR A 75 -16.07 15.29 16.99
C TYR A 75 -16.27 15.93 18.35
N ARG A 76 -15.34 15.75 19.30
CA ARG A 76 -15.38 16.41 20.61
C ARG A 76 -15.38 17.93 20.50
N LYS A 77 -14.54 18.49 19.62
CA LYS A 77 -14.45 19.94 19.37
C LYS A 77 -15.70 20.49 18.67
N ALA A 78 -16.27 19.74 17.73
CA ALA A 78 -17.50 20.13 17.05
C ALA A 78 -18.70 20.16 18.01
N GLY A 79 -18.77 19.17 18.91
CA GLY A 79 -19.82 19.06 19.92
C GLY A 79 -21.24 18.97 19.35
N GLY A 80 -22.24 19.12 20.22
CA GLY A 80 -23.64 19.21 19.82
C GLY A 80 -24.44 17.93 20.05
N ALA A 81 -25.75 18.13 20.25
CA ALA A 81 -26.65 17.10 20.77
C ALA A 81 -26.68 15.80 19.96
N LEU A 82 -26.51 15.88 18.62
CA LEU A 82 -26.51 14.68 17.78
C LEU A 82 -25.21 13.88 17.94
N ILE A 83 -24.06 14.55 18.00
CA ILE A 83 -22.75 13.90 18.21
C ILE A 83 -22.71 13.23 19.57
N GLU A 84 -23.22 13.89 20.61
CA GLU A 84 -23.32 13.34 21.96
C GLU A 84 -24.27 12.13 22.02
N LYS A 85 -25.46 12.25 21.43
CA LYS A 85 -26.47 11.20 21.43
C LYS A 85 -26.03 9.94 20.68
N LEU A 86 -25.23 10.11 19.62
CA LEU A 86 -24.77 9.00 18.77
C LEU A 86 -23.32 8.58 19.07
N HIS A 87 -22.66 9.20 20.04
CA HIS A 87 -21.34 8.82 20.53
C HIS A 87 -20.26 8.71 19.43
N PHE A 88 -20.24 9.65 18.48
CA PHE A 88 -19.35 9.59 17.32
C PHE A 88 -17.86 9.61 17.69
N ASP A 89 -17.51 10.36 18.72
CA ASP A 89 -16.16 10.39 19.30
C ASP A 89 -15.78 9.02 19.90
N GLN A 90 -16.68 8.37 20.63
CA GLN A 90 -16.44 7.06 21.24
C GLN A 90 -16.26 5.95 20.20
N HIS A 91 -16.99 6.02 19.07
CA HIS A 91 -16.77 5.13 17.93
C HIS A 91 -15.34 5.30 17.38
N CYS A 92 -14.87 6.54 17.22
CA CYS A 92 -13.52 6.81 16.77
C CYS A 92 -12.46 6.36 17.79
N ASP A 93 -12.68 6.58 19.08
CA ASP A 93 -11.77 6.08 20.14
C ASP A 93 -11.67 4.56 20.12
N THR A 94 -12.78 3.86 19.84
CA THR A 94 -12.80 2.40 19.70
C THR A 94 -12.00 1.95 18.48
N LEU A 95 -12.22 2.58 17.32
CA LEU A 95 -11.45 2.29 16.11
C LEU A 95 -9.96 2.56 16.30
N ALA A 96 -9.59 3.67 16.95
CA ALA A 96 -8.21 3.99 17.26
C ALA A 96 -7.54 2.88 18.09
N LYS A 97 -8.22 2.38 19.13
CA LYS A 97 -7.73 1.27 19.96
C LYS A 97 -7.62 -0.03 19.16
N SER A 98 -8.61 -0.38 18.36
CA SER A 98 -8.59 -1.57 17.53
C SER A 98 -7.43 -1.56 16.54
N TYR A 99 -7.20 -0.45 15.84
CA TYR A 99 -6.07 -0.32 14.93
C TYR A 99 -4.72 -0.34 15.65
N ALA A 100 -4.62 0.23 16.87
CA ALA A 100 -3.41 0.13 17.68
C ALA A 100 -3.10 -1.33 18.03
N ALA A 101 -4.10 -2.09 18.48
CA ALA A 101 -3.95 -3.52 18.77
C ALA A 101 -3.60 -4.33 17.51
N MET A 102 -4.22 -4.03 16.36
CA MET A 102 -3.85 -4.67 15.10
C MET A 102 -2.39 -4.40 14.71
N ALA A 103 -1.90 -3.18 14.95
CA ALA A 103 -0.49 -2.89 14.70
C ALA A 103 0.44 -3.71 15.59
N ASP A 104 0.10 -3.88 16.87
CA ASP A 104 0.86 -4.73 17.81
C ASP A 104 0.91 -6.19 17.32
N GLU A 105 -0.21 -6.74 16.87
CA GLU A 105 -0.29 -8.10 16.31
C GLU A 105 0.51 -8.26 15.02
N PHE A 106 0.48 -7.27 14.13
CA PHE A 106 1.31 -7.28 12.92
C PHE A 106 2.81 -7.17 13.24
N GLU A 107 3.21 -6.37 14.23
CA GLU A 107 4.60 -6.31 14.70
C GLU A 107 5.03 -7.67 15.29
N ALA A 108 4.16 -8.33 16.05
CA ALA A 108 4.41 -9.66 16.59
C ALA A 108 4.59 -10.72 15.49
N LEU A 109 3.73 -10.71 14.46
CA LEU A 109 3.86 -11.59 13.29
C LEU A 109 5.16 -11.32 12.53
N ALA A 110 5.50 -10.05 12.29
CA ALA A 110 6.76 -9.70 11.66
C ALA A 110 7.98 -10.23 12.43
N LYS A 111 7.95 -10.16 13.76
CA LYS A 111 9.01 -10.72 14.62
C LYS A 111 9.08 -12.24 14.50
N ALA A 112 7.94 -12.94 14.55
CA ALA A 112 7.87 -14.40 14.44
C ALA A 112 8.41 -14.89 13.08
N GLU A 113 8.07 -14.21 11.98
CA GLU A 113 8.59 -14.53 10.64
C GLU A 113 10.11 -14.33 10.55
N ARG A 114 10.67 -13.32 11.21
CA ARG A 114 12.14 -13.17 11.31
C ARG A 114 12.80 -14.27 12.12
N GLU A 115 12.14 -14.75 13.17
CA GLU A 115 12.64 -15.88 13.94
C GLU A 115 12.62 -17.15 13.07
N ALA A 116 11.53 -17.41 12.34
CA ALA A 116 11.46 -18.50 11.36
C ALA A 116 12.58 -18.40 10.31
N ALA A 117 12.83 -17.20 9.78
CA ALA A 117 13.91 -16.96 8.84
C ALA A 117 15.30 -17.31 9.41
N LYS A 118 15.54 -17.06 10.70
CA LYS A 118 16.80 -17.43 11.37
C LYS A 118 16.93 -18.93 11.57
N GLU A 119 15.86 -19.62 11.96
CA GLU A 119 15.87 -21.07 12.15
C GLU A 119 16.14 -21.81 10.84
N MET A 120 15.64 -21.31 9.71
CA MET A 120 15.89 -21.88 8.38
C MET A 120 17.33 -21.69 7.86
N LYS A 121 18.16 -20.88 8.54
CA LYS A 121 19.57 -20.65 8.20
C LYS A 121 20.53 -21.50 9.04
N LYS A 122 20.04 -22.17 10.09
CA LYS A 122 20.83 -23.07 10.93
C LYS A 122 20.96 -24.43 10.26
#